data_AF-A0AAV5U6L7-F1
#
_entry.id   AF-A0AAV5U6L7-F1
#
_cell.length_a   1.000
_cell.length_b   1.000
_cell.length_c   1.000
_cell.angle_alpha   90.00
_cell.angle_beta   90.00
_cell.angle_gamma   90.00
#
_symmetry.space_group_name_H-M   'P 1'
#
loop_
_entity.id
_entity.type
_entity.pdbx_description
1 polymer ?
#
loop_
_entity_poly.entity_id
_entity_poly.type
_entity_poly.pdbx_seq_one_letter_code
_entity_poly.pdbx_strand_id
1 'polypeptide(L)'
;LLPFGSKTRELLTFQISGDSMFNISTVATLKMCSQKGAPAFFYVFDYYNPKCLGAFAQMTPCLEANHGSETAYIFNTGLTAQFEFDNDDKHVADMTMRAFANFAKRGNPNDEGASTWLPCDLEHPGRHMRLDIKPIMHDDYEDGRCNRWLTLMKHTDEAKC
;
A
#
# COMPACT_ATOMS: atom_id res chain seq x y z
N LEU A 1 -2.87 -24.30 -22.54
CA LEU A 1 -1.78 -24.20 -21.54
C LEU A 1 -0.68 -23.35 -22.15
N LEU A 2 -0.71 -22.03 -21.92
CA LEU A 2 0.32 -21.14 -22.44
C LEU A 2 1.64 -21.34 -21.65
N PRO A 3 2.81 -21.27 -22.30
CA PRO A 3 4.08 -21.52 -21.64
C PRO A 3 4.42 -20.32 -20.73
N PHE A 4 4.27 -20.49 -19.42
CA PHE A 4 4.67 -19.48 -18.44
C PHE A 4 6.20 -19.35 -18.42
N GLY A 5 6.74 -18.25 -18.96
CA GLY A 5 8.16 -17.92 -18.89
C GLY A 5 8.64 -17.65 -17.46
N SER A 6 9.96 -17.71 -17.23
CA SER A 6 10.59 -17.53 -15.90
C SER A 6 10.16 -16.23 -15.20
N LYS A 7 10.12 -15.12 -15.94
CA LYS A 7 9.74 -13.80 -15.43
C LYS A 7 8.30 -13.73 -14.90
N THR A 8 7.37 -14.48 -15.51
CA THR A 8 5.98 -14.55 -15.03
C THR A 8 5.87 -15.33 -13.72
N ARG A 9 6.73 -16.34 -13.52
CA ARG A 9 6.77 -17.13 -12.28
C ARG A 9 7.32 -16.31 -11.10
N GLU A 10 8.35 -15.51 -11.34
CA GLU A 10 8.93 -14.61 -10.32
C GLU A 10 7.91 -13.56 -9.87
N LEU A 11 7.24 -12.86 -10.79
CA LEU A 11 6.20 -11.89 -10.47
C LEU A 11 5.06 -12.53 -9.65
N LEU A 12 4.60 -13.71 -10.05
CA LEU A 12 3.57 -14.43 -9.30
C LEU A 12 4.05 -14.80 -7.89
N THR A 13 5.32 -15.14 -7.73
CA THR A 13 5.92 -15.47 -6.43
C THR A 13 5.91 -14.24 -5.51
N PHE A 14 6.33 -13.07 -6.01
CA PHE A 14 6.27 -11.82 -5.25
C PHE A 14 4.85 -11.43 -4.87
N GLN A 15 3.88 -11.58 -5.80
CA GLN A 15 2.47 -11.31 -5.52
C GLN A 15 1.92 -12.23 -4.41
N ILE A 16 2.18 -13.53 -4.47
CA ILE A 16 1.72 -14.48 -3.44
C ILE A 16 2.39 -14.22 -2.10
N SER A 17 3.69 -13.93 -2.09
CA SER A 17 4.42 -13.59 -0.86
C SER A 17 3.90 -12.29 -0.24
N GLY A 18 3.72 -11.23 -1.05
CA GLY A 18 3.15 -9.96 -0.57
C GLY A 18 1.72 -10.11 -0.06
N ASP A 19 0.90 -10.90 -0.76
CA ASP A 19 -0.46 -11.19 -0.33
C ASP A 19 -0.51 -11.90 1.02
N SER A 20 0.28 -12.95 1.16
CA SER A 20 0.30 -13.77 2.39
C SER A 20 0.90 -13.03 3.58
N MET A 21 1.92 -12.18 3.36
CA MET A 21 2.58 -11.44 4.44
C MET A 21 1.80 -10.20 4.89
N PHE A 22 1.22 -9.44 3.95
CA PHE A 22 0.71 -8.09 4.23
C PHE A 22 -0.72 -7.86 3.74
N ASN A 23 -1.03 -8.20 2.50
CA ASN A 23 -2.23 -7.65 1.87
C ASN A 23 -3.52 -8.31 2.36
N ILE A 24 -3.51 -9.63 2.55
CA ILE A 24 -4.71 -10.39 2.98
C ILE A 24 -5.18 -9.91 4.37
N SER A 25 -4.25 -9.81 5.33
CA SER A 25 -4.55 -9.36 6.70
C SER A 25 -4.98 -7.89 6.73
N THR A 26 -4.36 -7.05 5.90
CA THR A 26 -4.75 -5.64 5.74
C THR A 26 -6.18 -5.52 5.25
N VAL A 27 -6.54 -6.19 4.14
CA VAL A 27 -7.91 -6.14 3.58
C VAL A 27 -8.94 -6.75 4.55
N ALA A 28 -8.58 -7.81 5.28
CA ALA A 28 -9.45 -8.36 6.33
C ALA A 28 -9.75 -7.33 7.43
N THR A 29 -8.72 -6.59 7.87
CA THR A 29 -8.84 -5.54 8.89
C THR A 29 -9.72 -4.39 8.40
N LEU A 30 -9.51 -3.92 7.16
CA LEU A 30 -10.33 -2.85 6.56
C LEU A 30 -11.81 -3.24 6.52
N LYS A 31 -12.11 -4.47 6.09
CA LYS A 31 -13.49 -5.00 6.10
C LYS A 31 -14.09 -5.01 7.50
N MET A 32 -13.34 -5.45 8.50
CA MET A 32 -13.81 -5.46 9.89
C MET A 32 -14.08 -4.05 10.41
N CYS A 33 -13.24 -3.06 10.08
CA CYS A 33 -13.47 -1.66 10.41
C CYS A 33 -14.76 -1.13 9.77
N SER A 34 -14.94 -1.34 8.46
CA SER A 34 -16.15 -0.93 7.72
C SER A 34 -17.42 -1.54 8.32
N GLN A 35 -17.40 -2.84 8.67
CA GLN A 35 -18.53 -3.53 9.30
C GLN A 35 -18.91 -2.96 10.67
N LYS A 36 -17.92 -2.43 11.40
CA LYS A 36 -18.13 -1.81 12.71
C LYS A 36 -18.45 -0.32 12.63
N GLY A 37 -18.55 0.25 11.42
CA GLY A 37 -18.73 1.69 11.23
C GLY A 37 -17.53 2.52 11.69
N ALA A 38 -16.34 1.91 11.81
CA ALA A 38 -15.11 2.61 12.15
C ALA A 38 -14.45 3.09 10.84
N PRO A 39 -14.24 4.41 10.66
CA PRO A 39 -13.63 4.93 9.44
C PRO A 39 -12.17 4.46 9.34
N ALA A 40 -11.84 3.73 8.28
CA ALA A 40 -10.49 3.30 7.96
C ALA A 40 -10.01 4.00 6.69
N PHE A 41 -8.83 4.60 6.74
CA PHE A 41 -8.18 5.24 5.59
C PHE A 41 -6.99 4.39 5.17
N PHE A 42 -7.07 3.79 3.99
CA PHE A 42 -6.04 2.91 3.45
C PHE A 42 -5.19 3.65 2.41
N TYR A 43 -3.90 3.34 2.33
CA TYR A 43 -2.99 3.84 1.30
C TYR A 43 -2.14 2.74 0.69
N VAL A 44 -1.68 3.00 -0.54
CA VAL A 44 -0.62 2.24 -1.22
C VAL A 44 0.49 3.25 -1.54
N PHE A 45 1.69 3.04 -1.00
CA PHE A 45 2.83 3.88 -1.34
C PHE A 45 3.48 3.36 -2.62
N ASP A 46 3.50 4.18 -3.67
CA ASP A 46 3.88 3.78 -5.03
C ASP A 46 5.00 4.65 -5.62
N TYR A 47 5.38 5.72 -4.92
CA TYR A 47 6.52 6.54 -5.34
C TYR A 47 7.83 5.78 -5.23
N TYR A 48 8.63 5.82 -6.29
CA TYR A 48 9.93 5.18 -6.34
C TYR A 48 11.01 6.14 -6.85
N ASN A 49 12.04 6.33 -6.02
CA ASN A 49 13.29 6.96 -6.43
C ASN A 49 14.42 5.94 -6.29
N PRO A 50 15.10 5.51 -7.38
CA PRO A 50 16.15 4.50 -7.29
C PRO A 50 17.33 4.93 -6.39
N LYS A 51 17.52 6.24 -6.19
CA LYS A 51 18.55 6.77 -5.29
C LYS A 51 18.28 6.46 -3.81
N CYS A 52 17.02 6.20 -3.42
CA CYS A 52 16.66 5.97 -2.01
C CYS A 52 17.21 4.64 -1.45
N LEU A 53 17.52 3.68 -2.33
CA LEU A 53 18.05 2.35 -1.97
C LEU A 53 19.58 2.31 -1.87
N GLY A 54 20.27 3.40 -2.26
CA GLY A 54 21.73 3.46 -2.25
C GLY A 54 22.38 2.26 -2.96
N ALA A 55 23.33 1.62 -2.29
CA ALA A 55 24.05 0.45 -2.82
C ALA A 55 23.14 -0.77 -3.10
N PHE A 56 21.97 -0.86 -2.47
CA PHE A 56 21.03 -1.96 -2.69
C PHE A 56 20.22 -1.82 -3.98
N ALA A 57 20.23 -0.65 -4.62
CA ALA A 57 19.51 -0.42 -5.89
C ALA A 57 19.95 -1.40 -6.99
N GLN A 58 21.23 -1.78 -7.03
CA GLN A 58 21.77 -2.72 -8.03
C GLN A 58 21.44 -4.19 -7.73
N MET A 59 21.02 -4.48 -6.49
CA MET A 59 20.70 -5.83 -6.03
C MET A 59 19.21 -6.14 -6.10
N THR A 60 18.37 -5.14 -6.38
CA THR A 60 16.92 -5.31 -6.39
C THR A 60 16.43 -5.68 -7.80
N PRO A 61 15.67 -6.77 -7.97
CA PRO A 61 15.14 -7.19 -9.27
C PRO A 61 13.96 -6.32 -9.75
N CYS A 62 13.42 -5.47 -8.88
CA CYS A 62 12.24 -4.64 -9.16
C CYS A 62 12.57 -3.14 -9.01
N LEU A 63 12.35 -2.37 -10.08
CA LEU A 63 12.54 -0.91 -10.11
C LEU A 63 11.25 -0.18 -9.72
N GLU A 64 10.65 -0.61 -8.61
CA GLU A 64 9.38 -0.10 -8.08
C GLU A 64 9.48 0.09 -6.57
N ALA A 65 8.48 0.75 -5.98
CA ALA A 65 8.36 0.88 -4.54
C ALA A 65 8.37 -0.50 -3.89
N ASN A 66 9.26 -0.70 -2.92
CA ASN A 66 9.40 -1.97 -2.21
C ASN A 66 9.01 -1.83 -0.73
N HIS A 67 8.99 -2.96 -0.03
CA HIS A 67 8.63 -2.97 1.39
C HIS A 67 9.54 -2.04 2.21
N GLY A 68 8.92 -1.07 2.88
CA GLY A 68 9.61 -0.11 3.75
C GLY A 68 10.12 1.14 3.02
N SER A 69 9.95 1.25 1.71
CA SER A 69 10.35 2.43 0.92
C SER A 69 9.70 3.73 1.39
N GLU A 70 8.46 3.66 1.91
CA GLU A 70 7.71 4.79 2.44
C GLU A 70 8.35 5.38 3.70
N THR A 71 9.10 4.57 4.46
CA THR A 71 9.74 4.97 5.72
C THR A 71 10.63 6.18 5.52
N ALA A 72 11.31 6.26 4.38
CA ALA A 72 12.19 7.38 4.09
C ALA A 72 11.43 8.70 4.00
N TYR A 73 10.23 8.68 3.40
CA TYR A 73 9.38 9.84 3.16
C TYR A 73 8.56 10.22 4.40
N ILE A 74 8.36 9.30 5.34
CA ILE A 74 7.71 9.58 6.62
C ILE A 74 8.68 10.21 7.61
N PHE A 75 9.93 9.75 7.66
CA PHE A 75 10.93 10.21 8.63
C PHE A 75 11.95 11.21 8.07
N ASN A 76 11.84 11.54 6.77
CA ASN A 76 12.74 12.45 6.07
C ASN A 76 14.23 12.05 6.23
N THR A 77 14.50 10.74 6.15
CA THR A 77 15.85 10.16 6.24
C THR A 77 15.92 8.94 5.33
N GLY A 78 17.07 8.65 4.74
CA GLY A 78 17.22 7.42 3.96
C GLY A 78 17.18 6.16 4.84
N LEU A 79 16.66 5.06 4.30
CA LEU A 79 16.43 3.81 5.05
C LEU A 79 17.74 3.10 5.44
N THR A 80 18.73 3.11 4.54
CA THR A 80 20.00 2.37 4.70
C THR A 80 21.25 3.24 4.48
N ALA A 81 21.08 4.46 3.96
CA ALA A 81 22.15 5.41 3.69
C ALA A 81 21.61 6.84 3.77
N GLN A 82 22.49 7.84 3.81
CA GLN A 82 22.08 9.22 3.58
C GLN A 82 21.47 9.33 2.18
N PHE A 83 20.21 9.76 2.13
CA PHE A 83 19.46 9.99 0.90
C PHE A 83 19.22 11.49 0.79
N GLU A 84 19.81 12.11 -0.24
CA GLU A 84 19.54 13.51 -0.54
C GLU A 84 18.25 13.61 -1.35
N PHE A 85 17.20 14.11 -0.70
CA PHE A 85 15.89 14.30 -1.30
C PHE A 85 15.96 15.40 -2.37
N ASP A 86 15.59 15.06 -3.59
CA ASP A 86 15.34 16.03 -4.64
C ASP A 86 13.98 16.73 -4.43
N ASN A 87 13.54 17.53 -5.41
CA ASN A 87 12.32 18.31 -5.27
C ASN A 87 11.06 17.42 -5.26
N ASP A 88 11.05 16.34 -6.04
CA ASP A 88 9.90 15.43 -6.10
C ASP A 88 9.85 14.60 -4.82
N ASP A 89 11.00 14.17 -4.30
CA ASP A 89 11.08 13.46 -3.02
C ASP A 89 10.55 14.33 -1.86
N LYS A 90 10.94 15.60 -1.81
CA LYS A 90 10.46 16.55 -0.78
C LYS A 90 8.96 16.77 -0.88
N HIS A 91 8.44 16.88 -2.10
CA HIS A 91 7.01 17.03 -2.34
C HIS A 91 6.23 15.80 -1.85
N VAL A 92 6.68 14.59 -2.19
CA VAL A 92 6.05 13.34 -1.72
C VAL A 92 6.17 13.18 -0.21
N ALA A 93 7.32 13.52 0.38
CA ALA A 93 7.53 13.49 1.82
C ALA A 93 6.59 14.47 2.56
N ASP A 94 6.50 15.72 2.10
CA ASP A 94 5.63 16.73 2.71
C ASP A 94 4.16 16.31 2.63
N MET A 95 3.70 15.83 1.48
CA MET A 95 2.34 15.29 1.31
C MET A 95 2.06 14.13 2.27
N THR A 96 2.97 13.15 2.35
CA THR A 96 2.81 11.95 3.19
C THR A 96 2.81 12.30 4.67
N MET A 97 3.79 13.09 5.13
CA MET A 97 3.89 13.53 6.52
C MET A 97 2.68 14.37 6.93
N ARG A 98 2.19 15.25 6.05
CA ARG A 98 0.99 16.06 6.33
C ARG A 98 -0.24 15.19 6.52
N ALA A 99 -0.45 14.19 5.65
CA ALA A 99 -1.57 13.26 5.79
C ALA A 99 -1.51 12.47 7.11
N PHE A 100 -0.33 11.99 7.49
CA PHE A 100 -0.12 11.29 8.76
C PHE A 100 -0.34 12.20 9.97
N ALA A 101 0.18 13.42 9.93
CA ALA A 101 -0.01 14.42 10.99
C ALA A 101 -1.49 14.80 11.14
N ASN A 102 -2.21 14.95 10.02
CA ASN A 102 -3.64 15.20 10.02
C ASN A 102 -4.39 14.03 10.67
N PHE A 103 -4.12 12.79 10.25
CA PHE A 103 -4.75 11.62 10.84
C PHE A 103 -4.47 11.52 12.35
N ALA A 104 -3.24 11.75 12.79
CA ALA A 104 -2.88 11.74 14.21
C ALA A 104 -3.64 12.80 15.03
N LYS A 105 -3.90 13.99 14.46
CA LYS A 105 -4.59 15.09 15.15
C LYS A 105 -6.10 14.91 15.24
N ARG A 106 -6.73 14.33 14.21
CA ARG A 106 -8.20 14.39 14.01
C ARG A 106 -8.84 13.10 13.50
N GLY A 107 -8.07 12.03 13.29
CA GLY A 107 -8.57 10.78 12.73
C GLY A 107 -8.97 10.86 11.25
N ASN A 108 -8.56 11.93 10.54
CA ASN A 108 -8.82 12.13 9.11
C ASN A 108 -7.54 12.66 8.43
N PRO A 109 -7.02 12.00 7.39
CA PRO A 109 -5.76 12.39 6.74
C PRO A 109 -5.89 13.63 5.84
N ASN A 110 -7.09 14.03 5.46
CA ASN A 110 -7.31 15.17 4.57
C ASN A 110 -6.91 16.49 5.22
N ASP A 111 -6.56 17.49 4.41
CA ASP A 111 -6.45 18.88 4.88
C ASP A 111 -7.81 19.42 5.34
N GLU A 112 -7.83 20.51 6.11
CA GLU A 112 -9.10 21.07 6.60
C GLU A 112 -9.97 21.52 5.42
N GLY A 113 -11.23 21.10 5.42
CA GLY A 113 -12.17 21.36 4.33
C GLY A 113 -12.00 20.48 3.09
N ALA A 114 -11.00 19.61 3.03
CA ALA A 114 -10.81 18.65 1.94
C ALA A 114 -11.47 17.30 2.22
N SER A 115 -11.89 16.61 1.16
CA SER A 115 -12.52 15.29 1.21
C SER A 115 -12.04 14.37 0.07
N THR A 116 -10.78 14.49 -0.32
CA THR A 116 -10.20 13.77 -1.46
C THR A 116 -9.84 12.33 -1.11
N TRP A 117 -9.39 12.09 0.13
CA TRP A 117 -9.12 10.75 0.65
C TRP A 117 -10.36 10.23 1.36
N LEU A 118 -11.06 9.31 0.70
CA LEU A 118 -12.27 8.69 1.21
C LEU A 118 -11.95 7.46 2.07
N PRO A 119 -12.69 7.20 3.17
CA PRO A 119 -12.52 5.99 3.94
C PRO A 119 -13.00 4.77 3.16
N CYS A 120 -12.51 3.59 3.53
CA CYS A 120 -13.06 2.32 3.05
C CYS A 120 -14.51 2.16 3.54
N ASP A 121 -15.33 1.49 2.74
CA ASP A 121 -16.70 1.16 3.08
C ASP A 121 -17.02 -0.30 2.70
N LEU A 122 -18.27 -0.72 2.84
CA LEU A 122 -18.67 -2.10 2.53
C LEU A 122 -18.73 -2.39 1.03
N GLU A 123 -18.97 -1.36 0.20
CA GLU A 123 -18.99 -1.47 -1.25
C GLU A 123 -17.56 -1.49 -1.82
N HIS A 124 -16.66 -0.73 -1.19
CA HIS A 124 -15.27 -0.51 -1.60
C HIS A 124 -14.31 -0.83 -0.44
N PRO A 125 -14.20 -2.10 -0.01
CA PRO A 125 -13.38 -2.48 1.14
C PRO A 125 -11.87 -2.36 0.89
N GLY A 126 -11.45 -2.28 -0.37
CA GLY A 126 -10.06 -2.07 -0.80
C GLY A 126 -9.77 -0.63 -1.23
N ARG A 127 -10.71 0.30 -1.04
CA ARG A 127 -10.53 1.69 -1.44
C ARG A 127 -9.31 2.29 -0.76
N HIS A 128 -8.43 2.93 -1.52
CA HIS A 128 -7.17 3.48 -1.00
C HIS A 128 -6.71 4.71 -1.75
N MET A 129 -5.91 5.53 -1.06
CA MET A 129 -5.11 6.57 -1.71
C MET A 129 -3.79 5.96 -2.19
N ARG A 130 -3.53 5.98 -3.49
CA ARG A 130 -2.21 5.67 -4.04
C ARG A 130 -1.34 6.91 -3.91
N LEU A 131 -0.28 6.83 -3.10
CA LEU A 131 0.64 7.91 -2.84
C LEU A 131 1.81 7.83 -3.83
N ASP A 132 1.84 8.81 -4.73
CA ASP A 132 2.89 9.07 -5.71
C ASP A 132 3.07 10.61 -5.82
N ILE A 133 3.87 11.11 -6.77
CA ILE A 133 4.00 12.55 -7.08
C ILE A 133 2.61 13.22 -7.18
N LYS A 134 1.64 12.50 -7.77
CA LYS A 134 0.24 12.88 -7.79
C LYS A 134 -0.59 11.79 -7.10
N PRO A 135 -1.17 12.07 -5.93
CA PRO A 135 -1.97 11.07 -5.22
C PRO A 135 -3.31 10.85 -5.94
N ILE A 136 -3.73 9.59 -6.07
CA ILE A 136 -4.96 9.21 -6.75
C ILE A 136 -5.77 8.24 -5.88
N MET A 137 -7.07 8.49 -5.78
CA MET A 137 -8.00 7.60 -5.09
C MET A 137 -8.39 6.43 -5.99
N HIS A 138 -8.30 5.21 -5.47
CA HIS A 138 -8.74 3.98 -6.12
C HIS A 138 -9.82 3.30 -5.28
N ASP A 139 -10.79 2.67 -5.93
CA ASP A 139 -11.90 1.99 -5.25
C ASP A 139 -11.65 0.49 -5.00
N ASP A 140 -10.73 -0.13 -5.75
CA ASP A 140 -10.37 -1.54 -5.59
C ASP A 140 -8.87 -1.71 -5.42
N TYR A 141 -8.48 -2.78 -4.71
CA TYR A 141 -7.09 -3.10 -4.40
C TYR A 141 -6.73 -4.47 -4.97
N GLU A 142 -5.67 -4.50 -5.79
CA GLU A 142 -5.11 -5.71 -6.39
C GLU A 142 -6.16 -6.55 -7.15
N ASP A 143 -7.07 -5.90 -7.87
CA ASP A 143 -8.16 -6.52 -8.62
C ASP A 143 -9.01 -7.48 -7.76
N GLY A 144 -9.25 -7.12 -6.50
CA GLY A 144 -9.95 -7.93 -5.51
C GLY A 144 -9.26 -9.25 -5.16
N ARG A 145 -7.97 -9.43 -5.45
CA ARG A 145 -7.23 -10.67 -5.22
C ARG A 145 -7.28 -11.11 -3.75
N CYS A 146 -7.06 -10.18 -2.82
CA CYS A 146 -7.17 -10.46 -1.39
C CYS A 146 -8.59 -10.87 -0.98
N ASN A 147 -9.63 -10.32 -1.62
CA ASN A 147 -11.00 -10.71 -1.35
C ASN A 147 -11.26 -12.16 -1.74
N ARG A 148 -10.72 -12.62 -2.88
CA ARG A 148 -10.80 -14.02 -3.30
C ARG A 148 -10.11 -14.96 -2.32
N TRP A 149 -8.91 -14.59 -1.84
CA TRP A 149 -8.21 -15.36 -0.80
C TRP A 149 -9.04 -15.50 0.47
N LEU A 150 -9.62 -14.41 0.96
CA LEU A 150 -10.45 -14.42 2.17
C LEU A 150 -11.68 -15.31 2.02
N THR A 151 -12.33 -15.30 0.85
CA THR A 151 -13.45 -16.20 0.57
C THR A 151 -13.01 -17.67 0.56
N LEU A 152 -11.89 -17.98 -0.09
CA LEU A 152 -11.37 -19.35 -0.17
C LEU A 152 -11.00 -19.92 1.21
N MET A 153 -10.35 -19.11 2.05
CA MET A 153 -9.94 -19.55 3.39
C MET A 153 -11.15 -19.87 4.27
N LYS A 154 -12.20 -19.04 4.24
CA LYS A 154 -13.45 -19.30 4.98
C LYS A 154 -14.08 -20.64 4.63
N HIS A 155 -14.20 -20.94 3.34
CA HIS A 155 -14.76 -22.22 2.89
C HIS A 155 -13.90 -23.42 3.29
N THR A 156 -12.59 -23.25 3.37
CA THR A 156 -11.67 -24.32 3.79
C THR A 156 -11.79 -24.61 5.28
N ASP A 157 -12.09 -23.59 6.10
CA ASP A 157 -12.33 -23.76 7.53
C ASP A 157 -13.73 -24.36 7.79
N GLU A 158 -14.74 -23.93 7.04
CA GLU A 158 -16.10 -24.50 7.10
C GLU A 158 -16.14 -25.97 6.67
N ALA A 159 -15.38 -26.37 5.63
CA ALA A 159 -15.34 -27.74 5.14
C ALA A 159 -14.56 -28.72 6.06
N LYS A 160 -13.89 -28.20 7.10
CA LYS A 160 -13.22 -29.01 8.12
C LYS A 160 -14.07 -29.24 9.37
N CYS A 161 -15.22 -28.57 9.50
CA CYS A 161 -16.23 -28.80 10.53
C CYS A 161 -17.29 -29.79 10.04
#